data_AF-A0AB34H303-F1
#
_entry.id   AF-A0AB34H303-F1
#
_cell.length_a   1.000
_cell.length_b   1.000
_cell.length_c   1.000
_cell.angle_alpha   90.00
_cell.angle_beta   90.00
_cell.angle_gamma   90.00
#
_symmetry.space_group_name_H-M   'P 1'
#
loop_
_entity.id
_entity.type
_entity.pdbx_description
1 polymer ?
#
loop_
_entity_poly.entity_id
_entity_poly.type
_entity_poly.pdbx_seq_one_letter_code
_entity_poly.pdbx_strand_id
1 'polypeptide(L)'
;MSAPLPAVVPAVRKASAAVIFLHGLGDTGHGWAEAFAGIRSAHIKYICPHAPVMPVTLNMNMAMPSWFDIIGLSLGSQEDETGIK
;
A
#
# COMPACT_ATOMS: atom_id res chain seq x y z
N MET A 1 -13.35 9.01 8.67
CA MET A 1 -12.34 9.85 7.98
C MET A 1 -12.09 9.23 6.62
N SER A 2 -12.03 10.02 5.54
CA SER A 2 -11.75 9.48 4.19
C SER A 2 -10.33 8.91 4.14
N ALA A 3 -10.13 7.80 3.43
CA ALA A 3 -8.79 7.32 3.13
C ALA A 3 -8.01 8.40 2.35
N PRO A 4 -6.68 8.53 2.56
CA PRO A 4 -5.87 9.46 1.80
C PRO A 4 -5.92 9.14 0.31
N LEU A 5 -5.92 10.16 -0.54
CA LEU A 5 -5.86 9.97 -2.00
C LEU A 5 -4.56 9.23 -2.37
N PRO A 6 -4.60 8.27 -3.31
CA PRO A 6 -3.41 7.52 -3.71
C PRO A 6 -2.33 8.43 -4.28
N ALA A 7 -1.06 8.10 -4.01
CA ALA A 7 0.07 8.69 -4.72
C ALA A 7 0.12 8.12 -6.15
N VAL A 8 0.25 8.99 -7.15
CA VAL A 8 0.15 8.59 -8.56
C VAL A 8 1.35 9.13 -9.34
N VAL A 9 2.04 8.22 -10.04
CA VAL A 9 3.01 8.59 -11.08
C VAL A 9 2.28 8.53 -12.42
N PRO A 10 2.05 9.67 -13.09
CA PRO A 10 1.38 9.67 -14.39
C PRO A 10 2.27 9.07 -15.46
N ALA A 11 1.65 8.42 -16.43
CA ALA A 11 2.32 8.05 -17.68
C ALA A 11 2.70 9.32 -18.45
N VAL A 12 3.83 9.27 -19.19
CA VAL A 12 4.31 10.40 -19.99
C VAL A 12 3.50 10.56 -21.28
N ARG A 13 3.04 9.45 -21.86
CA ARG A 13 2.07 9.40 -22.97
C ARG A 13 0.74 8.85 -22.49
N LYS A 14 -0.26 8.76 -23.39
CA LYS A 14 -1.53 8.09 -23.10
C LYS A 14 -1.25 6.72 -22.48
N ALA A 15 -1.68 6.55 -21.23
CA ALA A 15 -1.46 5.30 -20.51
C ALA A 15 -2.19 4.16 -21.23
N SER A 16 -1.48 3.05 -21.47
CA SER A 16 -2.05 1.82 -22.01
C SER A 16 -1.96 0.66 -21.02
N ALA A 17 -1.30 0.89 -19.88
CA ALA A 17 -1.18 -0.06 -18.78
C ALA A 17 -1.10 0.70 -17.44
N ALA A 18 -1.35 -0.02 -16.35
CA ALA A 18 -1.23 0.49 -15.00
C ALA A 18 -0.58 -0.54 -14.08
N VAL A 19 0.16 -0.04 -13.09
CA VAL A 19 0.65 -0.80 -11.94
C VAL A 19 -0.03 -0.24 -10.71
N ILE A 20 -0.69 -1.10 -9.94
CA ILE A 20 -1.20 -0.77 -8.61
C ILE A 20 -0.27 -1.47 -7.61
N PHE A 21 0.37 -0.69 -6.74
CA PHE A 21 1.34 -1.22 -5.79
C PHE A 21 0.95 -0.88 -4.36
N LEU A 22 0.77 -1.90 -3.54
CA LEU A 22 0.40 -1.80 -2.12
C LEU A 22 1.70 -1.81 -1.29
N HIS A 23 1.93 -0.76 -0.51
CA HIS A 23 3.10 -0.68 0.37
C HIS A 23 2.99 -1.66 1.55
N GLY A 24 4.13 -1.90 2.22
CA GLY A 24 4.20 -2.73 3.43
C GLY A 24 3.73 -2.00 4.70
N LEU A 25 3.68 -2.73 5.82
CA LEU A 25 3.27 -2.22 7.14
C LEU A 25 4.03 -0.94 7.54
N GLY A 26 3.31 0.07 7.99
CA GLY A 26 3.87 1.32 8.53
C GLY A 26 4.31 2.36 7.48
N ASP A 27 4.37 1.98 6.21
CA ASP A 27 4.80 2.84 5.10
C ASP A 27 3.63 3.66 4.51
N THR A 28 3.90 4.40 3.44
CA THR A 28 2.89 5.14 2.67
C THR A 28 3.09 4.94 1.17
N GLY A 29 2.06 5.23 0.36
CA GLY A 29 2.18 5.22 -1.09
C GLY A 29 3.20 6.23 -1.66
N HIS A 30 3.64 7.24 -0.90
CA HIS A 30 4.54 8.28 -1.39
C HIS A 30 5.95 7.75 -1.68
N GLY A 31 6.54 6.98 -0.75
CA GLY A 31 7.88 6.42 -0.92
C GLY A 31 7.96 5.50 -2.13
N TRP A 32 6.92 4.70 -2.35
CA TRP A 32 6.83 3.82 -3.53
C TRP A 32 6.60 4.57 -4.84
N ALA A 33 5.79 5.64 -4.83
CA ALA A 33 5.60 6.47 -6.00
C ALA A 33 6.93 7.12 -6.45
N GLU A 34 7.77 7.59 -5.53
CA GLU A 34 9.11 8.11 -5.84
C GLU A 34 10.02 7.03 -6.42
N ALA A 35 10.04 5.83 -5.81
CA ALA A 35 10.79 4.70 -6.34
C ALA A 35 10.36 4.34 -7.78
N PHE A 36 9.05 4.28 -8.05
CA PHE A 36 8.53 4.03 -9.40
C PHE A 36 8.83 5.16 -10.38
N ALA A 37 8.88 6.42 -9.94
CA ALA A 37 9.25 7.53 -10.80
C ALA A 37 10.68 7.34 -11.38
N GLY A 38 11.60 6.73 -10.61
CA GLY A 38 12.96 6.41 -11.04
C GLY A 38 13.06 5.31 -12.11
N ILE A 39 12.05 4.45 -12.24
CA ILE A 39 12.03 3.31 -13.19
C ILE A 39 10.83 3.35 -14.15
N ARG A 40 10.16 4.50 -14.27
CA ARG A 40 8.86 4.59 -14.96
C ARG A 40 8.96 4.29 -16.45
N SER A 41 7.99 3.54 -16.96
CA SER A 41 7.75 3.39 -18.40
C SER A 41 6.82 4.48 -18.92
N ALA A 42 7.05 4.96 -20.15
CA ALA A 42 6.29 6.08 -20.72
C ALA A 42 4.77 5.85 -20.83
N HIS A 43 4.30 4.60 -20.97
CA HIS A 43 2.88 4.25 -21.11
C HIS A 43 2.25 3.65 -19.84
N ILE A 44 3.00 3.55 -18.75
CA ILE A 44 2.49 2.95 -17.51
C ILE A 44 2.17 4.06 -16.52
N LYS A 45 0.96 4.01 -15.97
CA LYS A 45 0.56 4.79 -14.79
C LYS A 45 0.82 3.94 -13.54
N TYR A 46 1.50 4.49 -12.55
CA TYR A 46 1.72 3.82 -11.27
C TYR A 46 0.80 4.43 -10.21
N ILE A 47 0.07 3.60 -9.47
CA ILE A 47 -0.90 3.99 -8.47
C ILE A 47 -0.50 3.32 -7.16
N CYS A 48 -0.09 4.12 -6.19
CA CYS A 48 0.35 3.68 -4.88
C CYS A 48 -0.67 4.17 -3.83
N PRO A 49 -1.73 3.40 -3.55
CA PRO A 49 -2.71 3.76 -2.53
C PRO A 49 -2.10 3.80 -1.13
N HIS A 50 -2.77 4.49 -0.22
CA HIS A 50 -2.41 4.55 1.19
C HIS A 50 -3.31 3.63 2.00
N ALA A 51 -2.70 2.78 2.82
CA ALA A 51 -3.43 2.00 3.80
C ALA A 51 -4.09 2.92 4.85
N PRO A 52 -5.26 2.56 5.41
CA PRO A 52 -5.80 3.26 6.56
C PRO A 52 -4.87 3.10 7.78
N VAL A 53 -4.93 4.05 8.70
CA VAL A 53 -4.27 3.91 10.00
C VAL A 53 -5.16 3.07 10.92
N MET A 54 -4.63 1.97 11.42
CA MET A 54 -5.33 1.06 12.34
C MET A 54 -4.36 0.46 13.37
N PRO A 55 -4.85 -0.01 14.53
CA PRO A 55 -4.05 -0.81 15.45
C PRO A 55 -3.58 -2.10 14.80
N VAL A 56 -2.36 -2.53 15.10
CA VAL A 56 -1.78 -3.78 14.60
C VAL A 56 -1.35 -4.66 15.77
N THR A 57 -1.93 -5.86 15.86
CA THR A 57 -1.75 -6.81 16.96
C THR A 57 -0.27 -7.19 17.12
N LEU A 58 0.43 -7.50 16.02
CA LEU A 58 1.86 -7.83 16.00
C LEU A 58 2.72 -6.74 16.64
N ASN A 59 2.31 -5.48 16.50
CA ASN A 59 3.02 -4.30 17.01
C ASN A 59 2.38 -3.76 18.29
N MET A 60 1.90 -4.65 19.17
CA MET A 60 1.31 -4.28 20.49
C MET A 60 0.16 -3.27 20.37
N ASN A 61 -0.67 -3.41 19.33
CA ASN A 61 -1.79 -2.51 19.02
C ASN A 61 -1.40 -1.05 18.75
N MET A 62 -0.13 -0.77 18.42
CA MET A 62 0.27 0.56 17.95
C MET A 62 -0.45 0.88 16.64
N ALA A 63 -1.00 2.10 16.55
CA ALA A 63 -1.70 2.57 15.35
C ALA A 63 -0.71 3.00 14.27
N MET A 64 -0.79 2.38 13.09
CA MET A 64 0.05 2.71 11.94
C MET A 64 -0.66 2.33 10.62
N PRO A 65 -0.17 2.77 9.45
CA PRO A 65 -0.72 2.33 8.17
C PRO A 65 -0.68 0.80 8.03
N SER A 66 -1.85 0.17 7.89
CA SER A 66 -1.97 -1.27 7.63
C SER A 66 -3.23 -1.57 6.83
N TRP A 67 -3.16 -2.55 5.93
CA TRP A 67 -4.28 -2.95 5.06
C TRP A 67 -5.32 -3.79 5.81
N PHE A 68 -4.85 -4.58 6.77
CA PHE A 68 -5.59 -5.48 7.65
C PHE A 68 -4.76 -5.68 8.93
N ASP A 69 -5.31 -6.35 9.94
CA ASP A 69 -4.55 -6.65 11.16
C ASP A 69 -3.53 -7.77 10.91
N ILE A 70 -2.33 -7.64 11.47
CA ILE A 70 -1.29 -8.65 11.40
C ILE A 70 -1.13 -9.21 12.80
N ILE A 71 -1.42 -10.49 12.98
CA ILE A 71 -1.38 -11.17 14.29
C ILE A 71 -0.03 -11.84 14.51
N GLY A 72 0.58 -12.38 13.44
CA GLY A 72 1.88 -13.05 13.48
C GLY A 72 2.47 -13.25 12.09
N LEU A 73 3.75 -13.64 12.02
CA LEU A 73 4.48 -13.86 10.77
C LEU A 73 4.88 -15.32 10.55
N SER A 74 4.47 -16.23 11.45
CA SER A 74 4.72 -17.65 11.28
C SER A 74 3.69 -18.27 10.34
N LEU A 75 4.05 -19.34 9.64
CA LEU A 75 3.16 -20.04 8.70
C LEU A 75 1.81 -20.47 9.31
N GLY A 76 1.77 -20.72 10.62
CA GLY A 76 0.55 -21.10 11.35
C GLY A 76 -0.05 -19.98 12.19
N SER A 77 0.40 -18.74 12.02
CA SER A 77 -0.21 -17.59 12.70
C SER A 77 -1.63 -17.39 12.18
N GLN A 78 -2.54 -17.01 13.07
CA GLN A 78 -3.89 -16.63 12.68
C GLN A 78 -3.83 -15.45 11.70
N GLU A 79 -4.67 -15.48 10.67
CA GLU A 79 -4.83 -14.39 9.70
C GLU A 79 -6.09 -13.57 10.03
N ASP A 80 -6.08 -12.29 9.69
CA ASP A 80 -7.27 -11.43 9.77
C ASP A 80 -8.17 -11.65 8.55
N GLU A 81 -8.80 -12.83 8.47
CA GLU A 81 -9.69 -13.21 7.36
C GLU A 81 -10.81 -12.17 7.14
N THR A 82 -11.25 -11.51 8.21
CA THR A 82 -12.33 -10.51 8.15
C THR A 82 -11.88 -9.17 7.59
N GLY A 83 -10.64 -8.77 7.86
CA GLY A 83 -10.06 -7.51 7.40
C GLY A 83 -9.43 -7.58 6.01
N ILE A 84 -8.97 -8.77 5.60
CA ILE A 84 -8.49 -9.03 4.23
C ILE A 84 -9.69 -8.93 3.26
N LYS A 85 -9.56 -8.08 2.21
CA LYS A 85 -10.61 -7.81 1.21
C LYS A 85 -10.09 -7.97 -0.21
#